data_AF-A0A925J6A7-F1
#
_entry.id   AF-A0A925J6A7-F1
#
_cell.length_a   1.000
_cell.length_b   1.000
_cell.length_c   1.000
_cell.angle_alpha   90.00
_cell.angle_beta   90.00
_cell.angle_gamma   90.00
#
_symmetry.space_group_name_H-M   'P 1'
#
loop_
_entity.id
_entity.type
_entity.pdbx_description
1 polymer ?
#
loop_
_entity_poly.entity_id
_entity_poly.type
_entity_poly.pdbx_seq_one_letter_code
_entity_poly.pdbx_strand_id
1 'polypeptide(L)'
;MTWLLAGSWQVAAADSLRPATRIGEPNGVAMFFFFAFIAVTLGITYWAARRTRTTEDFYAANRSITAGQNGFALAGDYMSAASFLGIAGLVSTTGFDGL
;
A
#
# COMPACT_ATOMS: atom_id res chain seq x y z
N MET A 1 -20.98 -30.34 -24.72
CA MET A 1 -21.31 -30.05 -23.32
C MET A 1 -20.31 -30.65 -22.32
N THR A 2 -19.05 -30.89 -22.72
CA THR A 2 -18.02 -31.57 -21.90
C THR A 2 -16.82 -30.68 -21.54
N TRP A 3 -16.67 -29.50 -22.18
CA TRP A 3 -15.55 -28.58 -21.93
C TRP A 3 -15.63 -27.81 -20.60
N LEU A 4 -16.83 -27.70 -19.99
CA LEU A 4 -17.02 -26.99 -18.71
C LEU A 4 -16.48 -27.76 -17.49
N LEU A 5 -16.36 -29.08 -17.58
CA LEU A 5 -15.92 -29.92 -16.45
C LEU A 5 -14.40 -30.10 -16.40
N ALA A 6 -13.67 -29.82 -17.49
CA ALA A 6 -12.21 -29.97 -17.53
C ALA A 6 -11.48 -28.79 -16.87
N GLY A 7 -12.04 -27.57 -16.93
CA GLY A 7 -11.45 -26.37 -16.33
C GLY A 7 -11.72 -26.21 -14.83
N SER A 8 -12.78 -26.83 -14.29
CA SER A 8 -13.14 -26.69 -12.87
C SER A 8 -12.14 -27.35 -11.92
N TRP A 9 -11.53 -28.47 -12.33
CA TRP A 9 -10.49 -29.15 -11.54
C TRP A 9 -9.19 -28.34 -11.46
N GLN A 10 -8.86 -27.58 -12.50
CA GLN A 10 -7.67 -26.72 -12.52
C GLN A 10 -7.82 -25.51 -11.58
N VAL A 11 -9.03 -24.93 -11.50
CA VAL A 11 -9.34 -23.83 -10.56
C VAL A 11 -9.39 -24.35 -9.11
N ALA A 12 -10.02 -25.51 -8.88
CA ALA A 12 -10.07 -26.13 -7.55
C ALA A 12 -8.68 -26.58 -7.04
N ALA A 13 -7.81 -27.07 -7.93
CA ALA A 13 -6.43 -27.42 -7.59
C ALA A 13 -5.53 -26.18 -7.38
N ALA A 14 -5.87 -25.04 -7.97
CA ALA A 14 -5.16 -23.78 -7.74
C ALA A 14 -5.56 -23.12 -6.41
N ASP A 15 -6.81 -23.31 -5.95
CA ASP A 15 -7.29 -22.77 -4.68
C ASP A 15 -6.70 -23.49 -3.45
N SER A 16 -6.29 -24.76 -3.58
CA SER A 16 -5.68 -25.52 -2.48
C SER A 16 -4.24 -25.12 -2.15
N LEU A 17 -3.58 -24.38 -3.04
CA LEU A 17 -2.22 -23.86 -2.85
C LEU A 17 -2.19 -22.43 -2.30
N ARG A 18 -3.35 -21.78 -2.18
CA ARG A 18 -3.45 -20.43 -1.63
C ARG A 18 -3.42 -20.55 -0.10
N PRO A 19 -2.53 -19.85 0.61
CA PRO A 19 -2.58 -19.82 2.06
C PRO A 19 -3.94 -19.27 2.50
N ALA A 20 -4.81 -20.18 2.96
CA ALA A 20 -6.16 -19.86 3.41
C ALA A 20 -6.05 -19.00 4.67
N THR A 21 -6.18 -17.69 4.51
CA THR A 21 -6.16 -16.77 5.65
C THR A 21 -7.51 -16.89 6.35
N ARG A 22 -7.56 -17.68 7.44
CA ARG A 22 -8.77 -17.87 8.22
C ARG A 22 -9.07 -16.62 9.04
N ILE A 23 -10.32 -16.17 8.99
CA ILE A 23 -10.79 -15.02 9.77
C ILE A 23 -10.65 -15.39 11.27
N GLY A 24 -9.78 -14.67 11.98
CA GLY A 24 -9.56 -14.85 13.43
C GLY A 24 -8.21 -15.45 13.83
N GLU A 25 -7.38 -15.91 12.89
CA GLU A 25 -6.01 -16.34 13.19
C GLU A 25 -5.01 -15.17 12.98
N PRO A 26 -4.18 -14.82 13.99
CA PRO A 26 -3.21 -13.74 13.85
C PRO A 26 -2.12 -14.12 12.84
N ASN A 27 -1.97 -13.33 11.78
CA ASN A 27 -0.95 -13.53 10.77
C ASN A 27 0.35 -12.80 11.18
N GLY A 28 1.29 -13.55 11.75
CA GLY A 28 2.58 -13.00 12.21
C GLY A 28 3.40 -12.34 11.09
N VAL A 29 3.28 -12.81 9.85
CA VAL A 29 3.96 -12.21 8.69
C VAL A 29 3.38 -10.83 8.37
N ALA A 30 2.05 -10.71 8.33
CA ALA A 30 1.37 -9.43 8.08
C ALA A 30 1.67 -8.42 9.20
N MET A 31 1.64 -8.85 10.47
CA MET A 31 1.97 -7.99 11.60
C MET A 31 3.43 -7.51 11.56
N PHE A 32 4.37 -8.40 11.24
CA PHE A 32 5.77 -8.03 11.06
C PHE A 32 5.93 -6.96 9.99
N PHE A 33 5.36 -7.16 8.79
CA PHE A 33 5.45 -6.17 7.71
C PHE A 33 4.79 -4.85 8.07
N PHE A 34 3.66 -4.87 8.77
CA PHE A 34 2.99 -3.67 9.26
C PHE A 34 3.90 -2.83 10.17
N PHE A 35 4.47 -3.45 11.21
CA PHE A 35 5.36 -2.75 12.12
C PHE A 35 6.69 -2.37 11.48
N ALA A 36 7.24 -3.20 10.60
CA ALA A 36 8.45 -2.90 9.85
C ALA A 36 8.25 -1.65 8.96
N PHE A 37 7.13 -1.57 8.24
CA PHE A 37 6.83 -0.42 7.41
C PHE A 37 6.70 0.87 8.24
N ILE A 38 5.99 0.81 9.37
CA ILE A 38 5.85 1.96 10.28
C ILE A 38 7.23 2.38 10.81
N ALA A 39 8.03 1.43 11.31
CA ALA A 39 9.35 1.72 11.87
C ALA A 39 10.30 2.35 10.84
N VAL A 40 10.31 1.85 9.60
CA VAL A 40 11.10 2.42 8.50
C VAL A 40 10.64 3.83 8.19
N THR A 41 9.34 4.05 8.04
CA THR A 41 8.79 5.38 7.71
C THR A 41 9.14 6.41 8.79
N LEU A 42 8.90 6.07 10.06
CA LEU A 42 9.27 6.92 11.20
C LEU A 42 10.78 7.14 11.28
N GLY A 43 11.59 6.10 11.03
CA GLY A 43 13.05 6.21 11.03
C GLY A 43 13.57 7.20 9.99
N ILE A 44 13.02 7.14 8.76
CA ILE A 44 13.36 8.08 7.68
C ILE A 44 12.90 9.50 8.05
N THR A 45 11.66 9.68 8.51
CA THR A 45 11.14 11.00 8.92
C THR A 45 11.98 11.60 10.04
N TYR A 46 12.36 10.79 11.04
CA TYR A 46 13.17 11.24 12.16
C TYR A 46 14.59 11.64 11.75
N TRP A 47 15.22 10.85 10.89
CA TRP A 47 16.52 11.15 10.34
C TRP A 47 16.49 12.42 9.47
N ALA A 48 15.46 12.59 8.65
CA ALA A 48 15.23 13.79 7.85
C ALA A 48 15.03 15.02 8.75
N ALA A 49 14.16 14.91 9.76
CA ALA A 49 13.89 15.99 10.71
C ALA A 49 15.14 16.40 11.51
N ARG A 50 16.03 15.46 11.84
CA ARG A 50 17.31 15.75 12.51
C ARG A 50 18.33 16.46 11.60
N ARG A 51 18.20 16.37 10.28
CA ARG A 51 19.08 17.07 9.32
C ARG A 51 18.65 18.52 9.05
N THR A 52 17.40 18.88 9.32
CA THR A 52 16.89 20.25 9.15
C THR A 52 17.23 21.10 10.37
N ARG A 53 18.32 21.87 10.33
CA ARG A 53 18.82 22.66 11.47
C ARG A 53 18.75 24.17 11.30
N THR A 54 18.47 24.69 10.10
CA THR A 54 18.39 26.14 9.83
C THR A 54 17.09 26.52 9.12
N THR A 55 16.63 27.76 9.31
CA THR A 55 15.35 28.26 8.75
C THR A 55 15.38 28.33 7.21
N GLU A 56 16.56 28.50 6.60
CA GLU A 56 16.73 28.47 5.13
C GLU A 56 16.54 27.07 4.54
N ASP A 57 16.97 26.02 5.26
CA ASP A 57 16.74 24.62 4.86
C ASP A 57 15.26 24.23 4.92
N PHE A 58 14.50 24.84 5.85
CA PHE A 58 13.08 24.55 6.06
C PHE A 58 12.15 25.24 5.03
N TYR A 59 12.51 26.44 4.56
CA TYR A 59 11.66 27.23 3.65
C TYR A 59 12.03 27.13 2.17
N ALA A 60 13.30 26.86 1.83
CA ALA A 60 13.74 26.84 0.43
C ALA A 60 14.40 25.53 -0.01
N ALA A 61 14.59 24.55 0.90
CA ALA A 61 15.34 23.32 0.64
C ALA A 61 16.64 23.56 -0.15
N ASN A 62 17.30 24.70 0.14
CA ASN A 62 18.50 25.18 -0.55
C ASN A 62 18.40 25.25 -2.09
N ARG A 63 17.21 25.44 -2.67
CA ARG A 63 16.96 25.35 -4.14
C ARG A 63 17.46 24.02 -4.77
N SER A 64 17.66 22.99 -3.97
CA SER A 64 18.34 21.75 -4.36
C SER A 64 17.37 20.61 -4.73
N ILE A 65 16.07 20.82 -4.58
CA ILE A 65 15.05 19.81 -4.94
C ILE A 65 14.94 19.75 -6.47
N THR A 66 15.29 18.59 -7.02
CA THR A 66 15.20 18.33 -8.46
C THR A 66 13.73 18.13 -8.86
N ALA A 67 13.35 18.46 -10.10
CA ALA A 67 11.97 18.33 -10.60
C ALA A 67 11.37 16.93 -10.35
N GLY A 68 12.17 15.87 -10.49
CA GLY A 68 11.72 14.49 -10.19
C GLY A 68 11.38 14.25 -8.72
N GLN A 69 12.19 14.78 -7.78
CA GLN A 69 11.93 14.62 -6.35
C GLN A 69 10.66 15.35 -5.92
N ASN A 70 10.40 16.53 -6.47
CA ASN A 70 9.15 17.25 -6.26
C ASN A 70 7.96 16.51 -6.88
N GLY A 71 8.13 15.96 -8.08
CA GLY A 71 7.10 15.15 -8.74
C GLY A 71 6.72 13.90 -7.95
N PHE A 72 7.70 13.17 -7.40
CA PHE A 72 7.44 12.01 -6.55
C PHE A 72 6.82 12.39 -5.20
N ALA A 73 7.23 13.51 -4.60
CA ALA A 73 6.64 13.99 -3.35
C ALA A 73 5.15 14.33 -3.55
N LEU A 74 4.82 15.09 -4.60
CA LEU A 74 3.43 15.40 -4.96
C LEU A 74 2.63 14.15 -5.28
N ALA A 75 3.17 13.23 -6.08
CA ALA A 75 2.48 11.98 -6.41
C ALA A 75 2.16 11.17 -5.15
N GLY A 76 3.06 11.16 -4.16
CA GLY A 76 2.83 10.55 -2.85
C GLY A 76 1.72 11.23 -2.07
N ASP A 77 1.72 12.57 -2.01
CA ASP A 77 0.70 13.35 -1.27
C ASP A 77 -0.70 13.23 -1.90
N TYR A 78 -0.80 13.05 -3.22
CA TYR A 78 -2.07 12.76 -3.90
C TYR A 78 -2.64 11.37 -3.54
N MET A 79 -1.80 10.42 -3.13
CA MET A 79 -2.21 9.06 -2.78
C MET A 79 -2.56 8.95 -1.29
N SER A 80 -3.78 9.36 -0.92
CA SER A 80 -4.29 9.14 0.44
C SER A 80 -4.79 7.71 0.65
N ALA A 81 -4.43 7.10 1.79
CA ALA A 81 -4.95 5.81 2.24
C ALA A 81 -6.47 5.82 2.42
N ALA A 82 -7.06 6.97 2.75
CA ALA A 82 -8.51 7.14 2.85
C ALA A 82 -9.20 6.94 1.49
N SER A 83 -8.60 7.44 0.41
CA SER A 83 -9.11 7.23 -0.95
C SER A 83 -8.96 5.77 -1.38
N PHE A 84 -7.85 5.13 -1.04
CA PHE A 84 -7.64 3.71 -1.33
C PHE A 84 -8.66 2.81 -0.61
N LEU A 85 -8.79 2.96 0.71
CA LEU A 85 -9.79 2.22 1.51
C LEU A 85 -11.22 2.62 1.13
N GLY A 86 -11.45 3.87 0.74
CA GLY A 86 -12.75 4.39 0.32
C GLY A 86 -13.24 3.77 -0.98
N ILE A 87 -12.41 3.74 -2.02
CA ILE A 87 -12.75 3.06 -3.30
C ILE A 87 -12.90 1.55 -3.05
N ALA A 88 -12.00 0.92 -2.29
CA ALA A 88 -12.11 -0.51 -1.96
C ALA A 88 -13.39 -0.84 -1.17
N GLY A 89 -13.76 0.03 -0.23
CA GLY A 89 -14.99 -0.05 0.55
C GLY A 89 -16.22 0.10 -0.34
N LEU A 90 -16.25 1.13 -1.20
CA LEU A 90 -17.34 1.33 -2.16
C LEU A 90 -17.49 0.11 -3.08
N VAL A 91 -16.41 -0.37 -3.69
CA VAL A 91 -16.43 -1.58 -4.55
C VAL A 91 -16.91 -2.82 -3.79
N SER A 92 -16.54 -2.99 -2.52
CA SER A 92 -17.04 -4.10 -1.71
C SER A 92 -18.55 -4.04 -1.48
N THR A 93 -19.14 -2.84 -1.51
CA THR A 93 -20.57 -2.61 -1.27
C THR A 93 -21.42 -2.53 -2.54
N THR A 94 -20.91 -1.94 -3.63
CA THR A 94 -21.66 -1.72 -4.88
C THR A 94 -21.29 -2.72 -5.99
N GLY A 95 -20.25 -3.54 -5.77
CA GLY A 95 -19.75 -4.48 -6.77
C GLY A 95 -18.91 -3.82 -7.86
N PHE A 96 -18.15 -4.63 -8.61
CA PHE A 96 -17.28 -4.16 -9.71
C PHE A 96 -18.05 -3.55 -10.91
N ASP A 97 -19.38 -3.72 -10.93
CA ASP A 97 -20.31 -3.28 -11.98
C ASP A 97 -21.07 -1.98 -11.59
N GLY A 98 -20.67 -1.34 -10.47
CA GLY A 98 -21.31 -0.15 -9.90
C GLY A 98 -20.45 1.11 -9.89
N LEU A 99 -19.41 1.17 -10.73
CA LEU A 99 -18.57 2.35 -11.00
C LEU A 99 -18.93 2.98 -12.34
#